data_AF-A0AAV3X7D7-F1
#
_entry.id   AF-A0AAV3X7D7-F1
#
_cell.length_a   1.000
_cell.length_b   1.000
_cell.length_c   1.000
_cell.angle_alpha   90.00
_cell.angle_beta   90.00
_cell.angle_gamma   90.00
#
_symmetry.space_group_name_H-M   'P 1'
#
loop_
_entity.id
_entity.type
_entity.pdbx_description
1 polymer ?
#
loop_
_entity_poly.entity_id
_entity_poly.type
_entity_poly.pdbx_seq_one_letter_code
_entity_poly.pdbx_strand_id
1 'polypeptide(L)'
;MPWFPQVEYRFRLRRSLLWGCLPLKHRLSLKKFFNKEVKPVLTWIKEKGICQEITEFAFDNLGKAFKNFFDERSEYPKFKKKGCQESFTINAGGKPIALGGFRIKLPTIGWVSTYESLPQTKTKKVTISQTAGDWYIACAYEISPLITDKE
;
A
#
# COMPACT_ATOMS: atom_id res chain seq x y z
N MET A 1 -3.00 -25.51 18.32
CA MET A 1 -2.78 -24.50 17.26
C MET A 1 -1.39 -23.90 17.46
N PRO A 2 -0.44 -24.07 16.53
CA PRO A 2 0.93 -23.64 16.79
C PRO A 2 1.05 -22.12 16.63
N TRP A 3 1.46 -21.49 17.72
CA TRP A 3 1.96 -20.13 17.83
C TRP A 3 3.19 -19.95 16.92
N PHE A 4 3.18 -18.98 16.01
CA PHE A 4 4.40 -18.56 15.29
C PHE A 4 5.23 -17.64 16.20
N PRO A 5 6.52 -17.93 16.46
CA PRO A 5 7.39 -17.01 17.18
C PRO A 5 7.75 -15.82 16.26
N GLN A 6 7.46 -14.60 16.71
CA GLN A 6 8.06 -13.39 16.13
C GLN A 6 9.57 -13.41 16.41
N VAL A 7 10.37 -13.81 15.43
CA VAL A 7 11.82 -13.62 15.49
C VAL A 7 12.10 -12.16 15.13
N GLU A 8 12.24 -11.31 16.15
CA GLU A 8 12.63 -9.90 15.99
C GLU A 8 14.16 -9.83 15.77
N TYR A 9 14.60 -9.77 14.52
CA TYR A 9 16.01 -9.50 14.20
C TYR A 9 16.35 -8.04 14.53
N ARG A 10 16.82 -7.77 15.75
CA ARG A 10 17.35 -6.45 16.16
C ARG A 10 18.79 -6.28 15.67
N PHE A 11 18.96 -5.72 14.46
CA PHE A 11 20.25 -5.12 14.09
C PHE A 11 20.37 -3.74 14.74
N ARG A 12 21.09 -3.66 15.87
CA ARG A 12 21.54 -2.37 16.43
C ARG A 12 22.64 -1.83 15.51
N LEU A 13 22.28 -0.96 14.56
CA LEU A 13 23.26 -0.24 13.75
C LEU A 13 24.04 0.74 14.65
N ARG A 14 25.35 0.55 14.78
CA ARG A 14 26.26 1.50 15.43
C ARG A 14 26.27 2.82 14.64
N ARG A 15 26.09 3.92 15.36
CA ARG A 15 25.77 5.26 14.84
C ARG A 15 26.88 5.96 14.04
N SER A 16 28.05 5.37 13.75
CA SER A 16 29.19 6.16 13.28
C SER A 16 29.86 5.81 11.96
N LEU A 17 29.53 4.73 11.23
CA LEU A 17 30.33 4.37 10.03
C LEU A 17 29.56 3.75 8.85
N LEU A 18 28.32 4.19 8.58
CA LEU A 18 27.60 3.82 7.34
C LEU A 18 26.77 4.97 6.75
N TRP A 19 27.28 6.20 6.80
CA TRP A 19 26.67 7.36 6.13
C TRP A 19 27.12 7.51 4.66
N GLY A 20 27.46 6.41 3.99
CA GLY A 20 27.97 6.45 2.61
C GLY A 20 27.46 5.37 1.66
N CYS A 21 26.75 4.33 2.12
CA CYS A 21 26.48 3.18 1.24
C CYS A 21 25.19 2.42 1.55
N LEU A 22 24.06 3.14 1.65
CA LEU A 22 22.74 2.49 1.52
C LEU A 22 22.09 2.94 0.21
N PRO A 23 21.93 2.05 -0.80
CA PRO A 23 21.23 2.34 -2.05
C PRO A 23 19.71 2.45 -1.85
N LEU A 24 19.26 2.78 -0.64
CA LEU A 24 17.86 2.83 -0.20
C LEU A 24 17.21 4.18 -0.49
N LYS A 25 17.70 4.94 -1.47
CA LYS A 25 17.07 6.21 -1.87
C LYS A 25 15.91 6.01 -2.84
N HIS A 26 15.80 4.84 -3.50
CA HIS A 26 14.89 4.66 -4.63
C HIS A 26 14.08 3.36 -4.54
N ARG A 27 12.77 3.47 -4.78
CA ARG A 27 11.77 2.37 -4.85
C ARG A 27 12.30 1.10 -5.54
N LEU A 28 12.97 1.27 -6.67
CA LEU A 28 13.46 0.15 -7.48
C LEU A 28 14.51 -0.70 -6.76
N SER A 29 15.39 -0.08 -5.98
CA SER A 29 16.43 -0.79 -5.22
C SER A 29 15.81 -1.66 -4.12
N LEU A 30 14.81 -1.12 -3.41
CA LEU A 30 14.03 -1.87 -2.40
C LEU A 30 13.31 -3.06 -3.02
N LYS A 31 12.65 -2.85 -4.16
CA LYS A 31 11.95 -3.92 -4.89
C LYS A 31 12.91 -5.01 -5.38
N LYS A 32 14.09 -4.64 -5.90
CA LYS A 32 15.14 -5.58 -6.32
C LYS A 32 15.64 -6.42 -5.14
N PHE A 33 15.98 -5.78 -4.02
CA PHE A 33 16.42 -6.45 -2.80
C PHE A 33 15.35 -7.43 -2.28
N PHE A 34 14.10 -6.98 -2.17
CA PHE A 34 13.00 -7.83 -1.71
C PHE A 34 12.78 -9.05 -2.61
N ASN A 35 12.80 -8.84 -3.92
CA ASN A 35 12.62 -9.93 -4.88
C ASN A 35 13.75 -10.97 -4.81
N LYS A 36 14.98 -10.53 -4.53
CA LYS A 36 16.15 -11.40 -4.46
C LYS A 36 16.27 -12.13 -3.12
N GLU A 37 16.15 -11.41 -2.01
CA GLU A 37 16.51 -11.92 -0.68
C GLU A 37 15.30 -12.39 0.13
N VAL A 38 14.16 -11.69 0.03
CA VAL A 38 13.00 -11.91 0.91
C VAL A 38 11.95 -12.84 0.29
N LYS A 39 11.63 -12.67 -0.99
CA LYS A 39 10.67 -13.54 -1.71
C LYS A 39 11.01 -15.03 -1.75
N PRO A 40 12.28 -15.50 -1.81
CA PRO A 40 12.56 -16.93 -1.75
C PRO A 40 12.31 -17.51 -0.36
N VAL A 41 12.54 -16.72 0.69
CA VAL A 41 12.34 -17.14 2.08
C VAL A 41 10.85 -17.13 2.46
N LEU A 42 10.12 -16.10 2.03
CA LEU A 42 8.69 -15.94 2.31
C LEU A 42 7.84 -16.52 1.18
N THR A 43 7.76 -17.86 1.13
CA THR A 43 7.00 -18.60 0.12
C THR A 43 5.52 -18.24 0.08
N TRP A 44 4.93 -17.95 1.25
CA TRP A 44 3.51 -17.58 1.38
C TRP A 44 3.13 -16.38 0.52
N ILE A 45 4.04 -15.43 0.27
CA ILE A 45 3.77 -14.22 -0.55
C ILE A 45 3.41 -14.56 -2.01
N LYS A 46 3.81 -15.75 -2.48
CA LYS A 46 3.52 -16.23 -3.84
C LYS A 46 2.23 -17.05 -3.92
N GLU A 47 1.56 -17.30 -2.80
CA GLU A 47 0.34 -18.08 -2.78
C GLU A 47 -0.78 -17.38 -3.58
N LYS A 48 -1.62 -18.20 -4.22
CA LYS A 48 -2.79 -17.69 -4.96
C LYS A 48 -3.73 -16.99 -3.98
N GLY A 49 -4.13 -15.77 -4.31
CA GLY A 49 -4.99 -14.94 -3.46
C GLY A 49 -4.27 -13.75 -2.82
N ILE A 50 -2.94 -13.67 -2.91
CA ILE A 50 -2.19 -12.47 -2.50
C ILE A 50 -2.03 -11.52 -3.67
N CYS A 51 -2.55 -10.31 -3.50
CA CYS A 51 -2.43 -9.26 -4.49
C CYS A 51 -1.01 -8.67 -4.47
N GLN A 52 -0.22 -8.98 -5.50
CA GLN A 52 1.17 -8.48 -5.62
C GLN A 52 1.24 -6.95 -5.67
N GLU A 53 0.16 -6.30 -6.13
CA GLU A 53 0.03 -4.85 -6.26
C GLU A 53 0.08 -4.14 -4.90
N ILE A 54 -0.44 -4.78 -3.84
CA ILE A 54 -0.37 -4.28 -2.47
C ILE A 54 1.08 -4.13 -2.03
N THR A 55 1.90 -5.14 -2.34
CA THR A 55 3.34 -5.14 -2.01
C THR A 55 4.07 -4.04 -2.75
N GLU A 56 3.68 -3.72 -3.99
CA GLU A 56 4.28 -2.61 -4.74
C GLU A 56 4.04 -1.26 -4.07
N PHE A 57 2.79 -1.01 -3.64
CA PHE A 57 2.42 0.23 -2.95
C PHE A 57 3.12 0.36 -1.60
N ALA A 58 3.38 -0.76 -0.91
CA ALA A 58 4.16 -0.76 0.32
C ALA A 58 5.58 -0.20 0.09
N PHE A 59 6.24 -0.57 -1.02
CA PHE A 59 7.54 -0.01 -1.38
C PHE A 59 7.47 1.47 -1.75
N ASP A 60 6.40 1.90 -2.44
CA ASP A 60 6.19 3.30 -2.77
C ASP A 60 6.03 4.17 -1.52
N ASN A 61 5.24 3.69 -0.55
CA ASN A 61 5.07 4.36 0.73
C ASN A 61 6.37 4.39 1.54
N LEU A 62 7.13 3.29 1.56
CA LEU A 62 8.43 3.23 2.23
C LEU A 62 9.44 4.20 1.61
N GLY A 63 9.52 4.24 0.28
CA GLY A 63 10.38 5.16 -0.45
C GLY A 63 10.03 6.63 -0.17
N LYS A 64 8.74 6.96 -0.13
CA LYS A 64 8.27 8.31 0.26
C LYS A 64 8.61 8.66 1.71
N ALA A 65 8.44 7.73 2.64
CA ALA A 65 8.75 7.97 4.05
C ALA A 65 10.25 8.24 4.25
N PHE A 66 11.12 7.45 3.63
CA PHE A 66 12.56 7.70 3.68
C PHE A 66 12.96 9.00 2.97
N LYS A 67 12.32 9.32 1.83
CA LYS A 67 12.54 10.61 1.18
C LYS A 67 12.23 11.77 2.12
N ASN A 68 11.06 11.75 2.78
CA ASN A 68 10.68 12.78 3.75
C ASN A 68 11.63 12.86 4.94
N PHE A 69 12.15 11.72 5.41
CA PHE A 69 13.16 11.68 6.48
C PHE A 69 14.47 12.33 6.06
N PHE A 70 14.97 12.04 4.86
CA PHE A 70 16.19 12.66 4.34
C PHE A 70 16.01 14.14 3.97
N ASP A 71 14.79 14.53 3.59
CA ASP A 71 14.42 15.93 3.37
C ASP A 71 14.14 16.68 4.70
N GLU A 72 14.39 16.05 5.85
CA GLU A 72 14.17 16.58 7.22
C GLU A 72 12.72 17.00 7.51
N ARG A 73 11.75 16.50 6.74
CA ARG A 73 10.31 16.80 6.89
C ARG A 73 9.61 15.84 7.85
N SER A 74 10.26 14.73 8.22
CA SER A 74 9.71 13.73 9.13
C SER A 74 10.78 13.01 9.93
N GLU A 75 10.39 12.42 11.06
CA GLU A 75 11.25 11.48 11.79
C GLU A 75 11.58 10.21 10.98
N TYR A 76 12.50 9.41 11.52
CA TYR A 76 12.84 8.11 10.96
C TYR A 76 11.60 7.21 10.82
N PRO A 77 11.35 6.60 9.63
CA PRO A 77 10.17 5.78 9.41
C PRO A 77 10.08 4.59 10.38
N LYS A 78 8.91 4.42 11.01
CA LYS A 78 8.62 3.29 11.91
C LYS A 78 7.65 2.33 11.22
N PHE A 79 7.79 1.03 11.47
CA PHE A 79 6.83 0.05 11.00
C PHE A 79 5.46 0.27 11.64
N LYS A 80 4.40 0.04 10.87
CA LYS A 80 3.02 0.12 11.36
C LYS A 80 2.76 -1.01 12.36
N LYS A 81 2.07 -0.68 13.46
CA LYS A 81 1.65 -1.67 14.46
C LYS A 81 0.52 -2.53 13.88
N LYS A 82 0.62 -3.85 14.05
CA LYS A 82 -0.43 -4.81 13.67
C LYS A 82 -1.69 -4.56 14.50
N GLY A 83 -2.88 -4.66 13.88
CA GLY A 83 -4.16 -4.45 14.54
C GLY A 83 -4.50 -2.99 14.84
N CYS A 84 -3.70 -2.03 14.34
CA CYS A 84 -3.97 -0.61 14.51
C CYS A 84 -4.06 0.08 13.14
N GLN A 85 -5.25 0.62 12.83
CA GLN A 85 -5.54 1.41 11.64
C GLN A 85 -5.13 0.71 10.33
N GLU A 86 -5.38 -0.60 10.20
CA GLU A 86 -4.88 -1.38 9.06
C GLU A 86 -5.37 -0.81 7.73
N SER A 87 -4.45 -0.65 6.77
CA SER A 87 -4.83 -0.10 5.47
C SER A 87 -3.89 -0.57 4.39
N PHE A 88 -4.42 -0.76 3.19
CA PHE A 88 -3.67 -1.15 2.02
C PHE A 88 -4.27 -0.51 0.77
N THR A 89 -3.40 -0.24 -0.21
CA THR A 89 -3.80 0.37 -1.48
C THR A 89 -3.61 -0.64 -2.59
N ILE A 90 -4.63 -0.76 -3.42
CA ILE A 90 -4.65 -1.58 -4.61
C ILE A 90 -4.60 -0.66 -5.83
N ASN A 91 -3.76 -1.02 -6.79
CA ASN A 91 -3.70 -0.40 -8.10
C ASN A 91 -3.60 -1.54 -9.11
N ALA A 92 -4.66 -1.71 -9.91
CA ALA A 92 -4.88 -2.85 -10.81
C ALA A 92 -3.88 -2.90 -12.00
N GLY A 93 -2.58 -2.77 -11.74
CA GLY A 93 -1.53 -2.72 -12.74
C GLY A 93 -1.65 -1.52 -13.68
N GLY A 94 -2.22 -0.41 -13.20
CA GLY A 94 -2.57 0.76 -14.01
C GLY A 94 -3.88 0.62 -14.79
N LYS A 95 -4.57 -0.53 -14.70
CA LYS A 95 -5.91 -0.67 -15.28
C LYS A 95 -6.93 0.10 -14.43
N PRO A 96 -7.90 0.79 -15.06
CA PRO A 96 -8.96 1.44 -14.32
C PRO A 96 -9.84 0.40 -13.61
N ILE A 97 -10.11 0.62 -12.33
CA ILE A 97 -11.09 -0.09 -11.52
C ILE A 97 -12.44 0.59 -11.74
N ALA A 98 -13.42 -0.16 -12.21
CA ALA A 98 -14.78 0.33 -12.40
C ALA A 98 -15.47 0.47 -11.04
N LEU A 99 -16.04 1.64 -10.80
CA LEU A 99 -16.90 1.96 -9.67
C LEU A 99 -18.34 2.08 -10.18
N GLY A 100 -19.30 1.68 -9.35
CA GLY A 100 -20.71 1.84 -9.66
C GLY A 100 -21.61 1.05 -8.73
N GLY A 101 -22.70 1.69 -8.29
CA GLY A 101 -23.71 1.05 -7.45
C GLY A 101 -23.14 0.60 -6.09
N PHE A 102 -23.67 -0.48 -5.55
CA PHE A 102 -23.32 -0.99 -4.20
C PHE A 102 -22.26 -2.09 -4.21
N ARG A 103 -21.70 -2.45 -5.36
CA ARG A 103 -20.73 -3.56 -5.47
C ARG A 103 -19.60 -3.20 -6.41
N ILE A 104 -18.37 -3.41 -5.95
CA ILE A 104 -17.16 -3.21 -6.75
C ILE A 104 -16.39 -4.51 -6.90
N LYS A 105 -15.72 -4.65 -8.04
CA LYS A 105 -14.83 -5.79 -8.30
C LYS A 105 -13.39 -5.36 -8.09
N LEU A 106 -12.78 -5.85 -7.03
CA LEU A 106 -11.37 -5.64 -6.73
C LEU A 106 -10.51 -6.75 -7.36
N PRO A 107 -9.28 -6.44 -7.80
CA PRO A 107 -8.36 -7.46 -8.28
C PRO A 107 -7.98 -8.40 -7.11
N THR A 108 -7.87 -9.68 -7.42
CA THR A 108 -7.55 -10.77 -6.48
C THR A 108 -8.61 -11.08 -5.42
N ILE A 109 -9.22 -10.07 -4.79
CA ILE A 109 -10.24 -10.22 -3.74
C ILE A 109 -11.61 -10.60 -4.32
N GLY A 110 -11.97 -10.05 -5.48
CA GLY A 110 -13.27 -10.30 -6.11
C GLY A 110 -14.31 -9.23 -5.80
N TRP A 111 -15.59 -9.63 -5.69
CA TRP A 111 -16.71 -8.70 -5.46
C TRP A 111 -16.81 -8.29 -3.99
N VAL A 112 -16.88 -6.99 -3.74
CA VAL A 112 -17.07 -6.40 -2.41
C VAL A 112 -18.31 -5.51 -2.44
N SER A 113 -19.15 -5.63 -1.42
CA SER A 113 -20.34 -4.78 -1.25
C SER A 113 -20.00 -3.56 -0.41
N THR A 114 -20.48 -2.40 -0.82
CA THR A 114 -20.41 -1.14 -0.08
C THR A 114 -21.79 -0.82 0.49
N TYR A 115 -21.80 -0.10 1.63
CA TYR A 115 -23.05 0.40 2.21
C TYR A 115 -23.60 1.59 1.40
N GLU A 116 -22.69 2.42 0.88
CA GLU A 116 -23.01 3.56 0.04
C GLU A 116 -22.91 3.21 -1.44
N SER A 117 -23.73 3.86 -2.27
CA SER A 117 -23.63 3.74 -3.72
C SER A 117 -22.43 4.55 -4.22
N LEU A 118 -21.58 3.92 -4.99
CA LEU A 118 -20.45 4.57 -5.62
C LEU A 118 -20.85 5.18 -6.96
N PRO A 119 -20.27 6.34 -7.32
CA PRO A 119 -20.51 6.96 -8.61
C PRO A 119 -20.06 6.04 -9.75
N GLN A 120 -20.78 6.09 -10.86
CA GLN A 120 -20.48 5.29 -12.03
C GLN A 120 -19.29 5.89 -12.79
N THR A 121 -18.10 5.58 -12.31
CA THR A 121 -16.84 6.14 -12.81
C THR A 121 -15.71 5.11 -12.75
N LYS A 122 -14.51 5.52 -13.16
CA LYS A 122 -13.31 4.69 -13.14
C LYS A 122 -12.26 5.34 -12.26
N THR A 123 -11.63 4.56 -11.40
CA THR A 123 -10.50 5.01 -10.58
C THR A 123 -9.24 4.22 -10.87
N LYS A 124 -8.07 4.85 -10.70
CA LYS A 124 -6.76 4.19 -10.88
C LYS A 124 -6.31 3.44 -9.63
N LYS A 125 -6.74 3.90 -8.44
CA LYS A 125 -6.29 3.36 -7.15
C LYS A 125 -7.44 3.34 -6.15
N VAL A 126 -7.46 2.31 -5.33
CA VAL A 126 -8.42 2.16 -4.24
C VAL A 126 -7.65 1.85 -2.97
N THR A 127 -7.92 2.60 -1.90
CA THR A 127 -7.35 2.36 -0.58
C THR A 127 -8.43 1.79 0.31
N ILE A 128 -8.14 0.66 0.94
CA ILE A 128 -9.02 -0.02 1.88
C ILE A 128 -8.43 0.18 3.26
N SER A 129 -9.23 0.66 4.21
CA SER A 129 -8.79 0.94 5.57
C SER A 129 -9.79 0.44 6.61
N GLN A 130 -9.27 -0.07 7.71
CA GLN A 130 -10.06 -0.50 8.85
C GLN A 130 -10.12 0.62 9.91
N THR A 131 -11.33 0.97 10.32
CA THR A 131 -11.60 1.96 11.38
C THR A 131 -12.72 1.44 12.26
N ALA A 132 -12.50 1.43 13.59
CA ALA A 132 -13.50 1.01 14.58
C ALA A 132 -14.13 -0.40 14.36
N GLY A 133 -13.43 -1.31 13.68
CA GLY A 133 -13.91 -2.65 13.36
C GLY A 133 -14.49 -2.79 11.95
N ASP A 134 -14.84 -1.66 11.32
CA ASP A 134 -15.43 -1.62 9.98
C ASP A 134 -14.37 -1.34 8.90
N TRP A 135 -14.68 -1.80 7.68
CA TRP A 135 -13.82 -1.62 6.50
C TRP A 135 -14.39 -0.55 5.56
N TYR A 136 -13.54 0.40 5.20
CA TYR A 136 -13.87 1.53 4.36
C TYR A 136 -13.08 1.51 3.06
N ILE A 137 -13.68 2.03 2.00
CA ILE A 137 -13.07 2.13 0.67
C ILE A 137 -12.93 3.61 0.33
N ALA A 138 -11.70 4.05 0.10
CA ALA A 138 -11.37 5.38 -0.37
C ALA A 138 -10.86 5.31 -1.82
N CYS A 139 -11.47 6.08 -2.71
CA CYS A 139 -11.08 6.16 -4.12
C CYS A 139 -11.09 7.63 -4.58
N ALA A 140 -10.20 7.95 -5.51
CA ALA A 140 -10.17 9.26 -6.17
C ALA A 140 -10.59 9.09 -7.63
N TYR A 141 -11.50 9.94 -8.09
CA TYR A 141 -11.95 9.96 -9.49
C TYR A 141 -11.98 11.41 -9.98
N GLU A 142 -11.82 11.58 -11.29
CA GLU A 142 -11.88 12.88 -11.93
C GLU A 142 -13.35 13.23 -12.19
N ILE A 143 -13.74 14.46 -11.82
CA ILE A 143 -15.07 15.02 -12.08
C ILE A 143 -14.88 16.04 -13.19
N SER A 144 -15.56 15.86 -14.32
CA SER A 144 -15.63 16.89 -15.35
C SER A 144 -16.52 18.02 -14.83
N PRO A 145 -16.03 19.26 -14.75
CA PRO A 145 -16.86 20.38 -14.31
C PRO A 145 -18.00 20.58 -15.30
N LEU A 146 -19.23 20.70 -14.78
CA LEU A 146 -20.35 21.14 -15.58
C LEU A 146 -20.11 22.63 -15.89
N ILE A 147 -19.95 22.95 -17.18
CA ILE A 147 -19.91 24.33 -17.64
C ILE A 147 -21.29 24.89 -17.36
N THR A 148 -21.38 25.76 -16.36
CA THR A 148 -22.61 26.51 -16.10
C THR A 148 -22.44 27.84 -16.80
N ASP A 149 -23.29 28.12 -17.78
CA ASP A 149 -23.29 29.42 -18.44
C ASP A 149 -23.61 30.47 -17.38
N LYS A 150 -22.74 31.49 -17.26
CA LYS A 150 -23.01 32.65 -16.40
C LYS A 150 -24.10 33.46 -17.10
N GLU A 151 -25.29 33.49 -16.51
CA GLU A 151 -26.34 34.47 -16.85
C GLU A 151 -25.89 35.91 -16.57
#